data_AF-A0A2V8IQQ9-F1
#
_entry.id   AF-A0A2V8IQQ9-F1
#
_cell.length_a   1.000
_cell.length_b   1.000
_cell.length_c   1.000
_cell.angle_alpha   90.00
_cell.angle_beta   90.00
_cell.angle_gamma   90.00
#
_symmetry.space_group_name_H-M   'P 1'
#
loop_
_entity.id
_entity.type
_entity.pdbx_description
1 polymer ?
#
loop_
_entity_poly.entity_id
_entity_poly.type
_entity_poly.pdbx_seq_one_letter_code
_entity_poly.pdbx_strand_id
1 'polypeptide(L)'
;LLLMFYYRPTLEYAYVDIRDLREQVPLGIMREIHRWGAHAMVIGVWLHMYRVFMTGSYKPPREFNWNVGVILLVLTLLLSFTGYLLPWDQLAIWAITVGSNMARATPFAGHEGPGSALLKLGDIAFVNNQSDARFALLGGRFVGEAALLRFYVLHCVGLPLVAGFLMAIHFWRIRRDGGISGPL
;
A
#
# COMPACT_ATOMS: atom_id res chain seq x y z
N LEU A 1 7.39 12.36 4.84
CA LEU A 1 8.64 13.11 4.67
C LEU A 1 9.18 13.61 6.01
N LEU A 2 8.57 14.61 6.66
CA LEU A 2 9.11 15.15 7.93
C LEU A 2 9.28 14.09 9.04
N LEU A 3 8.31 13.18 9.18
CA LEU A 3 8.38 12.09 10.16
C LEU A 3 9.55 11.13 9.91
N MET A 4 10.07 11.04 8.68
CA MET A 4 11.19 10.15 8.36
C MET A 4 12.51 10.60 9.00
N PHE A 5 12.65 11.89 9.35
CA PHE A 5 13.84 12.38 10.06
C PHE A 5 13.92 11.90 11.51
N TYR A 6 12.82 11.41 12.08
CA TYR A 6 12.70 11.03 13.49
C TYR A 6 12.37 9.54 13.70
N TYR A 7 12.09 8.81 12.63
CA TYR A 7 11.64 7.41 12.70
C TYR A 7 12.73 6.46 12.21
N ARG A 8 13.09 5.47 13.03
CA ARG A 8 14.02 4.39 12.68
C ARG A 8 13.25 3.09 12.42
N PRO A 9 13.36 2.49 11.22
CA PRO A 9 12.67 1.25 10.87
C PRO A 9 13.38 0.02 11.45
N THR A 10 13.61 0.01 12.76
CA THR A 10 14.24 -1.09 13.50
C THR A 10 13.36 -1.57 14.63
N LEU A 11 13.28 -2.88 14.90
CA LEU A 11 12.34 -3.43 15.88
C LEU A 11 12.50 -2.83 17.29
N GLU A 12 13.73 -2.55 17.69
CA GLU A 12 14.05 -1.97 19.01
C GLU A 12 13.47 -0.57 19.20
N TYR A 13 13.46 0.25 18.14
CA TYR A 13 13.15 1.69 18.23
C TYR A 13 11.85 2.11 17.57
N ALA A 14 11.29 1.34 16.63
CA ALA A 14 10.16 1.78 15.82
C ALA A 14 8.94 2.24 16.65
N TYR A 15 8.55 1.47 17.66
CA TYR A 15 7.45 1.83 18.55
C TYR A 15 7.80 3.02 19.45
N VAL A 16 9.03 3.04 19.99
CA VAL A 16 9.51 4.11 20.87
C VAL A 16 9.54 5.43 20.12
N ASP A 17 10.05 5.45 18.89
CA ASP A 17 10.12 6.64 18.04
C ASP A 17 8.71 7.20 17.72
N ILE A 18 7.70 6.33 17.53
CA ILE A 18 6.30 6.80 17.36
C ILE A 18 5.75 7.44 18.63
N ARG A 19 6.05 6.89 19.81
CA ARG A 19 5.64 7.48 21.09
C ARG A 19 6.35 8.82 21.31
N ASP A 20 7.66 8.87 21.10
CA ASP A 20 8.49 10.06 21.31
C ASP A 20 8.13 11.17 20.32
N LEU A 21 7.72 10.83 19.09
CA LEU A 21 7.13 11.77 18.14
C LEU A 21 5.89 12.49 18.68
N ARG A 22 5.11 11.87 19.58
CA ARG A 22 3.94 12.50 20.19
C ARG A 22 4.29 13.33 21.42
N GLU A 23 5.28 12.90 22.19
CA GLU A 23 5.52 13.38 23.56
C GLU A 23 6.72 14.33 23.66
N GLN A 24 7.72 14.19 22.79
CA GLN A 24 9.04 14.81 22.99
C GLN A 24 9.51 15.64 21.78
N VAL A 25 9.01 15.36 20.57
CA VAL A 25 9.44 16.05 19.35
C VAL A 25 8.64 17.36 19.14
N PRO A 26 9.30 18.52 18.97
CA PRO A 26 8.63 19.75 18.53
C PRO A 26 7.88 19.53 17.21
N LEU A 27 6.65 20.02 17.11
CA LEU A 27 5.73 19.71 15.99
C LEU A 27 5.32 18.23 15.89
N GLY A 28 5.31 17.50 17.01
CA GLY A 28 4.78 16.12 17.09
C GLY A 28 3.35 15.94 16.55
N ILE A 29 2.57 17.03 16.50
CA ILE A 29 1.27 17.09 15.81
C ILE A 29 1.33 16.61 14.34
N MET A 30 2.49 16.69 13.69
CA MET A 30 2.70 16.17 12.34
C MET A 30 2.34 14.69 12.22
N ARG A 31 2.53 13.89 13.28
CA ARG A 31 2.12 12.48 13.31
C ARG A 31 0.59 12.34 13.24
N GLU A 32 -0.14 13.16 13.99
CA GLU A 32 -1.60 13.17 13.94
C GLU A 32 -2.14 13.72 12.62
N ILE A 33 -1.52 14.78 12.08
CA ILE A 33 -1.87 15.31 10.75
C ILE A 33 -1.66 14.24 9.68
N HIS A 34 -0.57 13.48 9.74
CA HIS A 34 -0.32 12.40 8.79
C HIS A 34 -1.38 11.30 8.92
N ARG A 35 -1.73 10.90 10.14
CA ARG A 35 -2.75 9.86 10.40
C ARG A 35 -4.15 10.30 9.93
N TRP A 36 -4.60 11.49 10.33
CA TRP A 36 -5.89 12.02 9.91
C TRP A 36 -5.93 12.38 8.43
N GLY A 37 -4.82 12.87 7.87
CA GLY A 37 -4.67 13.11 6.44
C GLY A 37 -4.81 11.82 5.62
N ALA A 38 -4.24 10.70 6.09
CA ALA A 38 -4.42 9.40 5.45
C ALA A 38 -5.89 8.95 5.47
N HIS A 39 -6.60 9.10 6.60
CA HIS A 39 -8.03 8.80 6.67
C HIS A 39 -8.86 9.69 5.74
N ALA A 40 -8.59 11.00 5.75
CA ALA A 40 -9.25 11.95 4.86
C ALA A 40 -9.00 11.63 3.39
N MET A 41 -7.78 11.19 3.03
CA MET A 41 -7.45 10.76 1.67
C MET A 41 -8.28 9.54 1.26
N VAL A 42 -8.37 8.50 2.09
CA VAL A 42 -9.17 7.30 1.78
C VAL A 42 -10.64 7.68 1.59
N ILE A 43 -11.21 8.46 2.51
CA ILE A 43 -12.60 8.94 2.40
C ILE A 43 -12.80 9.77 1.13
N GLY A 44 -11.89 10.71 0.85
CA GLY A 44 -11.95 11.57 -0.33
C GLY A 44 -11.89 10.78 -1.64
N VAL A 45 -11.01 9.78 -1.74
CA VAL A 45 -10.93 8.90 -2.91
C VAL A 45 -12.22 8.09 -3.06
N TRP A 46 -12.79 7.55 -1.98
CA TRP A 46 -14.07 6.86 -2.03
C TRP A 46 -15.21 7.75 -2.55
N LEU A 47 -15.32 8.98 -2.03
CA LEU A 47 -16.31 9.96 -2.49
C LEU A 47 -16.08 10.35 -3.95
N HIS A 48 -14.82 10.48 -4.38
CA HIS A 48 -14.46 10.75 -5.76
C HIS A 48 -14.90 9.62 -6.69
N MET A 49 -14.61 8.36 -6.33
CA MET A 49 -15.03 7.18 -7.09
C MET A 49 -16.55 7.10 -7.20
N TYR A 50 -17.26 7.34 -6.09
CA TYR A 50 -18.72 7.41 -6.06
C TYR A 50 -19.26 8.48 -7.01
N ARG A 51 -18.73 9.70 -6.97
CA ARG A 51 -19.13 10.78 -7.90
C ARG A 51 -18.91 10.40 -9.35
N VAL A 52 -17.74 9.84 -9.70
CA VAL A 52 -17.41 9.44 -11.07
C VAL A 52 -18.38 8.39 -11.59
N PHE A 53 -18.76 7.43 -10.73
CA PHE A 53 -19.75 6.41 -11.06
C PHE A 53 -21.14 7.01 -11.26
N MET A 54 -21.63 7.79 -10.29
CA MET A 54 -22.98 8.37 -10.31
C MET A 54 -23.19 9.36 -11.46
N THR A 55 -22.14 10.06 -11.89
CA THR A 55 -22.19 11.00 -13.02
C THR A 55 -21.84 10.36 -14.37
N GLY A 56 -21.60 9.04 -14.41
CA GLY A 56 -21.24 8.35 -15.66
C GLY A 56 -19.93 8.82 -16.29
N SER A 57 -19.04 9.46 -15.51
CA SER A 57 -17.80 10.07 -16.01
C SER A 57 -16.76 9.07 -16.52
N TYR A 58 -16.94 7.78 -16.23
CA TYR A 58 -16.07 6.70 -16.68
C TYR A 58 -16.35 6.23 -18.12
N LYS A 59 -17.48 6.66 -18.72
CA LYS A 59 -17.90 6.28 -20.07
C LYS A 59 -16.93 6.77 -21.15
N PRO A 60 -17.02 6.25 -22.40
CA PRO A 60 -16.21 6.74 -23.51
C PRO A 60 -16.22 8.27 -23.63
N PRO A 61 -15.07 8.93 -23.84
CA PRO A 61 -13.73 8.39 -24.15
C PRO A 61 -12.79 8.20 -22.94
N ARG A 62 -13.32 8.09 -21.71
CA ARG A 62 -12.57 8.22 -20.44
C ARG A 62 -12.28 6.89 -19.72
N GLU A 63 -12.58 5.76 -20.36
CA GLU A 63 -12.47 4.42 -19.78
C GLU A 63 -11.05 4.09 -19.32
N PHE A 64 -10.04 4.51 -20.09
CA PHE A 64 -8.64 4.36 -19.69
C PHE A 64 -8.34 5.10 -18.37
N ASN A 65 -8.84 6.33 -18.23
CA ASN A 65 -8.63 7.11 -17.02
C ASN A 65 -9.33 6.51 -15.80
N TRP A 66 -10.48 5.88 -16.02
CA TRP A 66 -11.19 5.11 -14.99
C TRP A 66 -10.34 3.93 -14.48
N ASN A 67 -9.76 3.13 -15.39
CA ASN A 67 -8.88 2.02 -15.00
C ASN A 67 -7.66 2.51 -14.19
N VAL A 68 -7.05 3.62 -14.61
CA VAL A 68 -5.97 4.27 -13.84
C VAL A 68 -6.48 4.70 -12.45
N GLY A 69 -7.68 5.26 -12.37
CA GLY A 69 -8.32 5.64 -11.10
C GLY A 69 -8.57 4.45 -10.17
N VAL A 70 -9.02 3.31 -10.70
CA VAL A 70 -9.20 2.06 -9.94
C VAL A 70 -7.85 1.54 -9.41
N ILE A 71 -6.79 1.59 -10.21
CA ILE A 71 -5.44 1.22 -9.76
C ILE A 71 -4.95 2.18 -8.65
N LEU A 72 -5.19 3.49 -8.80
CA LEU A 72 -4.86 4.49 -7.78
C LEU A 72 -5.65 4.29 -6.47
N LEU A 73 -6.90 3.84 -6.54
CA LEU A 73 -7.68 3.44 -5.36
C LEU A 73 -6.98 2.28 -4.63
N VAL A 74 -6.60 1.21 -5.34
CA VAL A 74 -5.89 0.07 -4.75
C VAL A 74 -4.55 0.52 -4.15
N LEU A 75 -3.79 1.36 -4.84
CA LEU A 75 -2.52 1.91 -4.31
C LEU A 75 -2.74 2.77 -3.07
N THR A 76 -3.84 3.53 -2.99
CA THR A 76 -4.19 4.32 -1.80
C THR A 76 -4.47 3.42 -0.60
N LEU A 77 -5.21 2.33 -0.80
CA LEU A 77 -5.45 1.33 0.25
C LEU A 77 -4.16 0.62 0.66
N LEU A 78 -3.27 0.30 -0.29
CA LEU A 78 -1.95 -0.28 0.00
C LEU A 78 -1.07 0.70 0.77
N LEU A 79 -1.05 1.99 0.42
CA LEU A 79 -0.35 3.03 1.18
C LEU A 79 -0.88 3.10 2.61
N SER A 80 -2.21 3.10 2.78
CA SER A 80 -2.83 3.09 4.12
C SER A 80 -2.44 1.85 4.93
N PHE A 81 -2.46 0.66 4.30
CA PHE A 81 -2.10 -0.59 4.97
C PHE A 81 -0.62 -0.63 5.34
N THR A 82 0.28 -0.34 4.40
CA THR A 82 1.73 -0.38 4.65
C THR A 82 2.17 0.65 5.70
N GLY A 83 1.54 1.83 5.73
CA GLY A 83 1.79 2.86 6.76
C GLY A 83 1.29 2.46 8.14
N TYR A 84 0.18 1.70 8.20
CA TYR A 84 -0.38 1.15 9.44
C TYR A 84 0.57 0.17 10.14
N LEU A 85 1.51 -0.43 9.41
CA LEU A 85 2.46 -1.40 9.96
C LEU A 85 3.65 -0.74 10.67
N LEU A 86 3.99 0.50 10.31
CA LEU A 86 5.22 1.16 10.75
C LEU A 86 5.29 1.47 12.26
N PRO A 87 4.18 1.73 12.99
CA PRO A 87 4.26 1.90 14.43
C PRO A 87 4.72 0.68 15.21
N TRP A 88 4.64 -0.51 14.59
CA TRP A 88 5.09 -1.77 15.18
C TRP A 88 4.48 -2.06 16.57
N ASP A 89 3.24 -1.64 16.78
CA ASP A 89 2.44 -2.01 17.96
C ASP A 89 1.77 -3.38 17.76
N GLN A 90 1.03 -3.85 18.77
CA GLN A 90 0.38 -5.17 18.70
C GLN A 90 -0.59 -5.29 17.52
N LEU A 91 -1.33 -4.22 17.21
CA LEU A 91 -2.29 -4.23 16.11
C LEU A 91 -1.57 -4.31 14.77
N ALA A 92 -0.49 -3.56 14.58
CA ALA A 92 0.37 -3.61 13.41
C ALA A 92 0.95 -5.02 13.20
N ILE A 93 1.47 -5.66 14.26
CA ILE A 93 2.04 -7.01 14.20
C ILE A 93 0.98 -8.05 13.79
N TRP A 94 -0.25 -7.95 14.29
CA TRP A 94 -1.33 -8.84 13.86
C TRP A 94 -1.75 -8.54 12.41
N ALA A 95 -1.84 -7.28 12.01
CA ALA A 95 -2.20 -6.89 10.66
C ALA A 95 -1.21 -7.41 9.61
N ILE A 96 0.11 -7.26 9.83
CA ILE A 96 1.13 -7.82 8.94
C ILE A 96 1.11 -9.35 8.95
N THR A 97 0.85 -9.98 10.10
CA THR A 97 0.76 -11.44 10.20
C THR A 97 -0.40 -11.98 9.36
N VAL A 98 -1.59 -11.41 9.52
CA VAL A 98 -2.78 -11.79 8.72
C VAL A 98 -2.56 -11.48 7.24
N GLY A 99 -2.14 -10.26 6.90
CA GLY A 99 -1.96 -9.84 5.52
C GLY A 99 -0.90 -10.64 4.77
N SER A 100 0.25 -10.91 5.40
CA SER A 100 1.30 -11.74 4.79
C SER A 100 0.90 -13.21 4.70
N ASN A 101 0.08 -13.74 5.61
CA ASN A 101 -0.42 -15.10 5.53
C ASN A 101 -1.37 -15.30 4.36
N MET A 102 -2.14 -14.28 3.96
CA MET A 102 -2.98 -14.32 2.75
C MET A 102 -2.14 -14.44 1.47
N ALA A 103 -0.92 -13.90 1.44
CA ALA A 103 -0.04 -13.98 0.27
C ALA A 103 0.41 -15.42 -0.07
N ARG A 104 0.30 -16.36 0.87
CA ARG A 104 0.56 -17.79 0.59
C ARG A 104 -0.44 -18.38 -0.41
N ALA A 105 -1.63 -17.81 -0.50
CA ALA A 105 -2.69 -18.22 -1.41
C ALA A 105 -2.63 -17.52 -2.79
N THR A 106 -1.64 -16.66 -3.05
CA THR A 106 -1.54 -15.94 -4.33
C THR A 106 -1.40 -16.93 -5.49
N PRO A 107 -2.22 -16.83 -6.56
CA PRO A 107 -2.10 -17.70 -7.72
C PRO A 107 -0.69 -17.68 -8.32
N PHE A 108 -0.14 -18.86 -8.61
CA PHE A 108 1.22 -19.07 -9.15
C PHE A 108 2.41 -18.53 -8.33
N ALA A 109 2.21 -17.64 -7.36
CA ALA A 109 3.30 -17.05 -6.57
C ALA A 109 3.28 -17.47 -5.10
N GLY A 110 2.15 -17.97 -4.60
CA GLY A 110 1.99 -18.53 -3.26
C GLY A 110 2.13 -20.05 -3.28
N HIS A 111 2.83 -20.63 -2.30
CA HIS A 111 3.02 -22.09 -2.24
C HIS A 111 1.73 -22.85 -1.87
N GLU A 112 0.74 -22.17 -1.29
CA GLU A 112 -0.62 -22.68 -1.03
C GLU A 112 -1.62 -22.19 -2.10
N GLY A 113 -1.16 -21.40 -3.07
CA GLY A 113 -2.01 -20.79 -4.10
C GLY A 113 -2.39 -21.76 -5.23
N PRO A 114 -3.47 -21.47 -5.97
CA PRO A 114 -3.84 -22.24 -7.14
C PRO A 114 -2.73 -22.15 -8.21
N GLY A 115 -2.48 -23.27 -8.89
CA GLY A 115 -1.43 -23.39 -9.90
C GLY A 115 -0.03 -23.67 -9.34
N SER A 116 0.17 -23.66 -8.01
CA SER A 116 1.45 -24.01 -7.37
C SER A 116 1.92 -25.43 -7.71
N ALA A 117 1.00 -26.38 -7.89
CA ALA A 117 1.30 -27.75 -8.29
C ALA A 117 1.89 -27.85 -9.71
N LEU A 118 1.58 -26.90 -10.59
CA LEU A 118 2.13 -26.84 -11.95
C LEU A 118 3.57 -26.30 -11.97
N LEU A 119 4.00 -25.65 -10.89
CA LEU A 119 5.33 -25.07 -10.72
C LEU A 119 6.25 -26.03 -9.96
N LYS A 120 6.13 -27.33 -10.26
CA LYS A 120 6.97 -28.40 -9.73
C LYS A 120 7.59 -29.17 -10.89
N LEU A 121 8.87 -29.47 -10.79
CA LEU A 121 9.57 -30.37 -11.69
C LEU A 121 10.08 -31.57 -10.89
N GLY A 122 9.34 -32.68 -10.96
CA GLY A 122 9.54 -33.82 -10.05
C GLY A 122 9.33 -33.38 -8.60
N ASP A 123 10.33 -33.60 -7.75
CA ASP A 123 10.31 -33.22 -6.33
C ASP A 123 10.72 -31.76 -6.07
N ILE A 124 11.18 -31.04 -7.11
CA ILE A 124 11.64 -29.65 -6.98
C ILE A 124 10.46 -28.69 -7.19
N ALA A 125 10.02 -28.05 -6.11
CA ALA A 125 9.02 -26.98 -6.16
C ALA A 125 9.69 -25.61 -6.36
N PHE A 126 9.43 -24.96 -7.50
CA PHE A 126 9.93 -23.61 -7.78
C PHE A 126 9.32 -22.57 -6.82
N VAL A 127 8.08 -22.79 -6.39
CA VAL A 127 7.39 -21.99 -5.37
C VAL A 127 7.18 -22.84 -4.12
N ASN A 128 7.87 -22.48 -3.05
CA ASN A 128 7.79 -23.16 -1.75
C ASN A 128 7.77 -22.13 -0.61
N ASN A 129 7.68 -22.58 0.64
CA ASN A 129 7.57 -21.70 1.81
C ASN A 129 8.80 -20.78 2.05
N GLN A 130 9.89 -20.95 1.30
CA GLN A 130 11.10 -20.12 1.35
C GLN A 130 11.25 -19.22 0.12
N SER A 131 10.41 -19.38 -0.91
CA SER A 131 10.51 -18.68 -2.19
C SER A 131 9.16 -18.18 -2.72
N ASP A 132 8.14 -18.08 -1.86
CA ASP A 132 6.79 -17.65 -2.24
C ASP A 132 6.57 -16.13 -2.07
N ALA A 133 5.37 -15.68 -2.45
CA ALA A 133 4.92 -14.30 -2.32
C ALA A 133 5.01 -13.79 -0.87
N ARG A 134 4.73 -14.64 0.14
CA ARG A 134 4.88 -14.26 1.55
C ARG A 134 6.34 -13.98 1.88
N PHE A 135 7.27 -14.85 1.48
CA PHE A 135 8.70 -14.62 1.65
C PHE A 135 9.16 -13.35 0.92
N ALA A 136 8.67 -13.11 -0.30
CA ALA A 136 8.98 -11.90 -1.06
C ALA A 136 8.49 -10.62 -0.37
N LEU A 137 7.36 -10.66 0.33
CA LEU A 137 6.86 -9.52 1.11
C LEU A 137 7.67 -9.31 2.40
N LEU A 138 7.89 -10.37 3.18
CA LEU A 138 8.49 -10.27 4.51
C LEU A 138 10.03 -10.18 4.48
N GLY A 139 10.68 -10.72 3.46
CA GLY A 139 12.14 -10.88 3.46
C GLY A 139 12.68 -11.90 4.45
N GLY A 140 11.80 -12.77 4.94
CA GLY A 140 12.12 -13.83 5.88
C GLY A 140 10.94 -14.78 6.03
N ARG A 141 11.13 -15.84 6.82
CA ARG A 141 10.07 -16.83 7.11
C ARG A 141 9.07 -16.34 8.14
N PHE A 142 9.40 -15.28 8.86
CA PHE A 142 8.59 -14.71 9.94
C PHE A 142 8.54 -13.19 9.80
N VAL A 143 7.54 -12.59 10.44
CA VAL A 143 7.44 -11.14 10.60
C VAL A 143 8.55 -10.69 11.53
N GLY A 144 9.37 -9.72 11.11
CA GLY A 144 10.50 -9.22 11.88
C GLY A 144 11.19 -8.05 11.21
N GLU A 145 12.45 -7.81 11.54
CA GLU A 145 13.26 -6.67 11.12
C GLU A 145 13.24 -6.45 9.59
N ALA A 146 13.47 -7.52 8.82
CA ALA A 146 13.46 -7.46 7.35
C ALA A 146 12.11 -7.02 6.80
N ALA A 147 11.01 -7.44 7.44
CA ALA A 147 9.67 -7.07 7.01
C ALA A 147 9.42 -5.60 7.30
N LEU A 148 9.76 -5.12 8.49
CA LEU A 148 9.64 -3.71 8.87
C LEU A 148 10.40 -2.80 7.89
N LEU A 149 11.65 -3.13 7.59
CA LEU A 149 12.45 -2.37 6.63
C LEU A 149 11.83 -2.35 5.23
N ARG A 150 11.35 -3.50 4.73
CA ARG A 150 10.69 -3.58 3.41
C ARG A 150 9.41 -2.76 3.36
N PHE A 151 8.55 -2.86 4.37
CA PHE A 151 7.32 -2.09 4.43
C PHE A 151 7.59 -0.59 4.58
N TYR A 152 8.64 -0.20 5.31
CA TYR A 152 9.10 1.19 5.36
C TYR A 152 9.52 1.70 3.97
N VAL A 153 10.37 0.97 3.26
CA VAL A 153 10.82 1.35 1.91
C VAL A 153 9.63 1.39 0.92
N LEU A 154 8.74 0.41 0.97
CA LEU A 154 7.54 0.38 0.15
C LEU A 154 6.64 1.57 0.44
N HIS A 155 6.40 1.90 1.71
CA HIS A 155 5.49 2.97 2.11
C HIS A 155 6.05 4.37 1.84
N CYS A 156 7.34 4.59 2.11
CA CYS A 156 7.94 5.92 2.02
C CYS A 156 8.51 6.24 0.63
N VAL A 157 8.82 5.22 -0.19
CA VAL A 157 9.50 5.41 -1.48
C VAL A 157 8.76 4.72 -2.60
N GLY A 158 8.64 3.40 -2.56
CA GLY A 158 8.13 2.61 -3.70
C GLY A 158 6.71 2.98 -4.12
N LEU A 159 5.76 2.83 -3.21
CA LEU A 159 4.34 3.11 -3.48
C LEU A 159 4.07 4.59 -3.79
N PRO A 160 4.64 5.58 -3.07
CA PRO A 160 4.47 6.98 -3.43
C PRO A 160 4.98 7.35 -4.82
N LEU A 161 6.11 6.79 -5.26
CA LEU A 161 6.63 7.05 -6.62
C LEU A 161 5.72 6.47 -7.70
N VAL A 162 5.25 5.22 -7.52
CA VAL A 162 4.30 4.60 -8.46
C VAL A 162 2.99 5.37 -8.50
N ALA A 163 2.43 5.74 -7.34
CA ALA A 163 1.21 6.53 -7.25
C ALA A 163 1.38 7.92 -7.89
N GLY A 164 2.48 8.61 -7.63
CA GLY A 164 2.78 9.91 -8.22
C GLY A 164 2.88 9.88 -9.74
N PHE A 165 3.54 8.84 -10.30
CA PHE A 165 3.59 8.63 -11.74
C PHE A 165 2.20 8.39 -12.35
N LEU A 166 1.40 7.51 -11.74
CA LEU A 166 0.04 7.24 -12.22
C LEU A 166 -0.89 8.46 -12.06
N MET A 167 -0.73 9.26 -11.01
CA MET A 167 -1.44 10.52 -10.85
C MET A 167 -1.10 11.50 -11.97
N ALA A 168 0.18 11.60 -12.37
CA ALA A 168 0.57 12.44 -13.49
C ALA A 168 -0.12 11.99 -14.79
N ILE A 169 -0.18 10.67 -15.05
CA ILE A 169 -0.94 10.12 -16.19
C ILE A 169 -2.43 10.44 -16.07
N HIS A 170 -3.01 10.26 -14.88
CA HIS A 170 -4.44 10.46 -14.62
C HIS A 170 -4.84 11.92 -14.90
N PHE A 171 -4.09 12.89 -14.38
CA PHE A 171 -4.33 14.32 -14.61
C PHE A 171 -4.08 14.73 -16.06
N TRP A 172 -3.00 14.23 -16.67
CA TRP A 172 -2.72 14.47 -18.08
C TRP A 172 -3.87 13.99 -18.96
N ARG A 173 -4.44 12.81 -18.65
CA ARG A 173 -5.55 12.25 -19.42
C ARG A 173 -6.83 13.05 -19.25
N ILE A 174 -7.15 13.52 -18.04
CA ILE A 174 -8.29 14.42 -17.80
C ILE A 174 -8.17 15.68 -18.68
N ARG A 175 -6.98 16.30 -18.71
CA ARG A 175 -6.74 17.49 -19.55
C ARG A 175 -6.87 17.17 -21.04
N ARG A 176 -6.33 16.02 -21.48
CA ARG A 176 -6.37 15.61 -22.88
C ARG A 176 -7.78 15.27 -23.36
N ASP A 177 -8.63 14.74 -22.49
CA ASP A 177 -10.01 14.34 -22.80
C ASP A 177 -11.01 15.51 -22.67
N GLY A 178 -10.55 16.75 -22.77
CA GLY A 178 -11.40 17.94 -22.75
C GLY A 178 -11.90 18.34 -21.36
N GLY A 179 -11.21 17.94 -20.28
CA GLY A 179 -11.50 18.40 -18.92
C GLY A 179 -12.55 17.54 -18.20
N ILE A 180 -13.46 18.16 -17.46
CA ILE A 180 -14.49 17.48 -16.64
C ILE A 180 -15.68 17.09 -17.53
N SER A 181 -16.31 15.95 -17.25
CA SER A 181 -17.55 15.56 -17.93
C SER A 181 -18.65 16.61 -17.70
N GLY A 182 -19.47 16.88 -18.72
CA GLY A 182 -20.66 17.71 -18.58
C GLY A 182 -21.69 17.09 -17.62
N PRO A 183 -22.70 17.88 -17.18
CA PRO A 183 -23.85 17.34 -16.49
C PRO A 183 -24.60 16.32 -17.37
N LEU A 184 -25.26 15.37 -16.70
CA LEU A 184 -26.10 14.34 -17.33
C LEU A 184 -27.33 14.94 -18.01
#